data_AF-A0AAV5AAU6-F1
#
_entry.id   AF-A0AAV5AAU6-F1
#
_cell.length_a   1.000
_cell.length_b   1.000
_cell.length_c   1.000
_cell.angle_alpha   90.00
_cell.angle_beta   90.00
_cell.angle_gamma   90.00
#
_symmetry.space_group_name_H-M   'P 1'
#
loop_
_entity.id
_entity.type
_entity.pdbx_description
1 polymer ?
#
loop_
_entity_poly.entity_id
_entity_poly.type
_entity_poly.pdbx_seq_one_letter_code
_entity_poly.pdbx_strand_id
1 'polypeptide(L)'
;MNPNFAPHENSGSDNTRLDYLKLYMRQLGLDSIPLVPPKSEMFQRGGSVKVPIAILHCSDVQNDAINKIYAQNEHFIKIFDQMDEAQLDARCLLGQHNLVIEELEDLGNGWSRRWSSNQSGMSSVARKAKVDKRKLIHGESVNNDEWKRKMPYDFTGCLAHLDITYTMNKFKILRITGIIKHVEPCKKKLMTRIPPVPLHPHVIQVALEQINQGASLGAIQKLNQQFKEGGFYHGQDLNAPSRANFRYTIFPADSQTLYHRQVQALGMDTQKSPEINIDNWLSPGHYDYKQSLSLAIFYYKPRTATNNRFKLCIQTEEMK
;
A
#
# COMPACT_ATOMS: atom_id res chain seq x y z
N MET A 1 -50.21 -13.39 -10.03
CA MET A 1 -49.57 -14.26 -11.04
C MET A 1 -48.07 -14.14 -10.86
N ASN A 2 -47.43 -15.20 -10.36
CA ASN A 2 -45.99 -15.29 -10.17
C ASN A 2 -45.30 -15.55 -11.52
N PRO A 3 -44.21 -14.84 -11.86
CA PRO A 3 -43.22 -15.36 -12.79
C PRO A 3 -42.02 -15.91 -12.01
N ASN A 4 -41.72 -17.18 -12.29
CA ASN A 4 -40.53 -17.91 -11.85
C ASN A 4 -39.25 -17.18 -12.25
N PHE A 5 -38.38 -16.90 -11.28
CA PHE A 5 -36.96 -16.63 -11.52
C PHE A 5 -36.17 -17.93 -11.35
N ALA A 6 -35.58 -18.42 -12.43
CA ALA A 6 -34.55 -19.44 -12.40
C ALA A 6 -33.20 -18.79 -11.98
N PRO A 7 -32.35 -19.48 -11.21
CA PRO A 7 -31.03 -18.96 -10.85
C PRO A 7 -30.06 -19.14 -12.04
N HIS A 8 -29.52 -18.03 -12.53
CA HIS A 8 -28.35 -18.05 -13.41
C HIS A 8 -27.10 -18.39 -12.59
N GLU A 9 -26.56 -19.59 -12.79
CA GLU A 9 -25.21 -19.95 -12.39
C GLU A 9 -24.20 -19.06 -13.13
N ASN A 10 -23.46 -18.24 -12.38
CA ASN A 10 -22.39 -17.40 -12.91
C ASN A 10 -21.04 -17.93 -12.38
N SER A 11 -20.54 -18.99 -13.01
CA SER A 11 -19.28 -19.67 -12.65
C SER A 11 -18.15 -19.48 -13.69
N GLY A 12 -18.25 -18.48 -14.57
CA GLY A 12 -17.38 -18.37 -15.76
C GLY A 12 -16.30 -17.28 -15.78
N SER A 13 -16.22 -16.35 -14.83
CA SER A 13 -15.42 -15.11 -15.03
C SER A 13 -14.04 -15.05 -14.35
N ASP A 14 -13.75 -15.92 -13.39
CA ASP A 14 -12.45 -15.87 -12.68
C ASP A 14 -11.33 -16.65 -13.38
N ASN A 15 -11.66 -17.73 -14.11
CA ASN A 15 -10.64 -18.53 -14.80
C ASN A 15 -10.02 -17.80 -15.99
N THR A 16 -10.83 -17.09 -16.78
CA THR A 16 -10.35 -16.33 -17.94
C THR A 16 -9.38 -15.23 -17.55
N ARG A 17 -9.64 -14.53 -16.44
CA ARG A 17 -8.78 -13.43 -15.95
C ARG A 17 -7.44 -13.93 -15.42
N LEU A 18 -7.41 -15.11 -14.80
CA LEU A 18 -6.20 -15.78 -14.33
C LEU A 18 -5.36 -16.30 -15.51
N ASP A 19 -6.03 -16.81 -16.55
CA ASP A 19 -5.39 -17.39 -17.72
C ASP A 19 -4.74 -16.33 -18.61
N TYR A 20 -5.37 -15.16 -18.80
CA TYR A 20 -4.73 -14.02 -19.46
C TYR A 20 -3.52 -13.48 -18.69
N LEU A 21 -3.57 -13.52 -17.35
CA LEU A 21 -2.45 -13.10 -16.51
C LEU A 21 -1.26 -14.05 -16.69
N LYS A 22 -1.49 -15.36 -16.67
CA LYS A 22 -0.47 -16.40 -16.88
C LYS A 22 0.15 -16.31 -18.29
N LEU A 23 -0.66 -16.07 -19.32
CA LEU A 23 -0.21 -15.95 -20.70
C LEU A 23 0.73 -14.74 -20.89
N TYR A 24 0.36 -13.60 -20.31
CA TYR A 24 1.15 -12.36 -20.39
C TYR A 24 2.42 -12.41 -19.53
N MET A 25 2.37 -13.10 -18.39
CA MET A 25 3.53 -13.33 -17.54
C MET A 25 4.61 -14.20 -18.21
N ARG A 26 4.20 -15.23 -18.97
CA ARG A 26 5.12 -16.03 -19.80
C ARG A 26 5.79 -15.19 -20.90
N GLN A 27 5.06 -14.28 -21.54
CA GLN A 27 5.63 -13.41 -22.58
C GLN A 27 6.67 -12.41 -22.05
N LEU A 28 6.62 -12.07 -20.75
CA LEU A 28 7.54 -11.16 -20.09
C LEU A 28 8.69 -11.86 -19.34
N GLY A 29 8.80 -13.20 -19.43
CA GLY A 29 9.80 -13.98 -18.70
C GLY A 29 9.64 -13.90 -17.17
N LEU A 30 8.41 -13.72 -16.68
CA LEU A 30 8.10 -13.64 -15.25
C LEU A 30 7.46 -14.94 -14.77
N ASP A 31 8.21 -15.76 -14.04
CA ASP A 31 7.76 -17.11 -13.66
C ASP A 31 6.75 -17.13 -12.50
N SER A 32 6.63 -16.06 -11.70
CA SER A 32 5.51 -15.91 -10.74
C SER A 32 5.40 -14.49 -10.15
N ILE A 33 4.16 -14.08 -9.81
CA ILE A 33 3.91 -13.04 -8.81
C ILE A 33 3.90 -13.81 -7.49
N PRO A 34 4.62 -13.37 -6.45
CA PRO A 34 4.51 -14.01 -5.15
C PRO A 34 3.06 -13.97 -4.69
N LEU A 35 2.44 -15.14 -4.63
CA LEU A 35 1.07 -15.31 -4.20
C LEU A 35 0.98 -14.83 -2.75
N VAL A 36 0.01 -13.95 -2.47
CA VAL A 36 -0.37 -13.66 -1.09
C VAL A 36 -0.85 -14.98 -0.48
N PRO A 37 -0.29 -15.44 0.65
CA PRO A 37 -0.76 -16.66 1.28
C PRO A 37 -2.27 -16.57 1.54
N PRO A 38 -3.06 -17.62 1.24
CA PRO A 38 -4.48 -17.63 1.56
C PRO A 38 -4.71 -17.31 3.04
N LYS A 39 -5.71 -16.49 3.35
CA LYS A 39 -6.06 -16.13 4.75
C LYS A 39 -6.30 -17.38 5.63
N SER A 40 -6.76 -18.47 5.03
CA SER A 40 -6.95 -19.78 5.69
C SER A 40 -5.65 -20.40 6.21
N GLU A 41 -4.52 -20.19 5.51
CA GLU A 41 -3.21 -20.66 5.97
C GLU A 41 -2.64 -19.79 7.10
N MET A 42 -3.17 -18.58 7.33
CA MET A 42 -2.63 -17.62 8.31
C MET A 42 -3.01 -17.92 9.76
N PHE A 43 -4.15 -18.60 9.98
CA PHE A 43 -4.72 -18.78 11.33
C PHE A 43 -4.53 -20.17 11.96
N GLN A 44 -3.95 -21.15 11.24
CA GLN A 44 -3.69 -22.51 11.76
C GLN A 44 -2.20 -22.80 12.04
N ARG A 45 -1.43 -21.80 12.47
CA ARG A 45 0.06 -21.86 12.43
C ARG A 45 0.68 -22.33 13.75
N GLY A 46 0.57 -23.62 14.05
CA GLY A 46 1.36 -24.26 15.12
C GLY A 46 2.82 -24.53 14.74
N GLY A 47 3.75 -24.33 15.68
CA GLY A 47 5.12 -24.89 15.84
C GLY A 47 6.14 -24.99 14.70
N SER A 48 5.75 -25.35 13.48
CA SER A 48 6.62 -25.87 12.42
C SER A 48 6.68 -24.99 11.15
N VAL A 49 6.18 -23.76 11.23
CA VAL A 49 5.96 -22.93 10.03
C VAL A 49 7.22 -22.18 9.62
N LYS A 50 7.68 -22.48 8.40
CA LYS A 50 8.74 -21.75 7.69
C LYS A 50 8.21 -20.41 7.19
N VAL A 51 9.09 -19.40 7.11
CA VAL A 51 8.77 -18.17 6.39
C VAL A 51 8.41 -18.53 4.95
N PRO A 52 7.36 -17.97 4.35
CA PRO A 52 7.07 -18.16 2.93
C PRO A 52 8.19 -17.53 2.08
N ILE A 53 9.20 -18.32 1.72
CA ILE A 53 10.37 -17.84 0.98
C ILE A 53 9.98 -17.27 -0.39
N ALA A 54 8.96 -17.87 -1.02
CA ALA A 54 8.44 -17.45 -2.32
C ALA A 54 7.99 -15.98 -2.36
N ILE A 55 7.61 -15.38 -1.22
CA ILE A 55 7.18 -13.98 -1.17
C ILE A 55 8.32 -12.99 -0.87
N LEU A 56 9.53 -13.50 -0.62
CA LEU A 56 10.72 -12.67 -0.46
C LEU A 56 11.20 -12.19 -1.83
N HIS A 57 11.74 -10.97 -1.87
CA HIS A 57 12.39 -10.44 -3.07
C HIS A 57 13.86 -10.82 -3.06
N CYS A 58 14.11 -12.04 -3.50
CA CYS A 58 15.41 -12.68 -3.54
C CYS A 58 15.74 -13.07 -4.98
N SER A 59 17.02 -13.01 -5.37
CA SER A 59 17.47 -13.70 -6.59
C SER A 59 17.42 -15.21 -6.38
N ASP A 60 17.52 -16.00 -7.46
CA ASP A 60 17.52 -17.47 -7.37
C ASP A 60 18.63 -17.98 -6.44
N VAL A 61 19.83 -17.41 -6.56
CA VAL A 61 20.97 -17.70 -5.67
C VAL A 61 20.63 -17.45 -4.20
N GLN A 62 19.87 -16.38 -3.90
CA GLN A 62 19.46 -16.08 -2.54
C GLN A 62 18.34 -17.01 -2.07
N ASN A 63 17.39 -17.34 -2.93
CA ASN A 63 16.35 -18.32 -2.63
C ASN A 63 16.95 -19.67 -2.30
N ASP A 64 17.93 -20.14 -3.08
CA ASP A 64 18.62 -21.40 -2.83
C ASP A 64 19.37 -21.38 -1.50
N ALA A 65 20.08 -20.29 -1.21
CA ALA A 65 20.79 -20.12 0.06
C ALA A 65 19.83 -20.10 1.26
N ILE A 66 18.70 -19.41 1.14
CA ILE A 66 17.66 -19.37 2.17
C ILE A 66 17.04 -20.77 2.35
N ASN A 67 16.63 -21.42 1.25
CA ASN A 67 16.06 -22.77 1.27
C ASN A 67 16.99 -23.76 1.96
N LYS A 68 18.30 -23.68 1.73
CA LYS A 68 19.30 -24.51 2.40
C LYS A 68 19.29 -24.32 3.92
N ILE A 69 19.29 -23.07 4.39
CA ILE A 69 19.23 -22.72 5.82
C ILE A 69 17.94 -23.24 6.47
N TYR A 70 16.80 -23.11 5.79
CA TYR A 70 15.52 -23.63 6.28
C TYR A 70 15.42 -25.15 6.20
N ALA A 71 16.10 -25.81 5.26
CA ALA A 71 16.18 -27.27 5.18
C ALA A 71 17.04 -27.85 6.33
N GLN A 72 18.06 -27.12 6.76
CA GLN A 72 18.94 -27.47 7.87
C GLN A 72 18.39 -27.09 9.26
N ASN A 73 17.22 -26.44 9.32
CA ASN A 73 16.65 -25.89 10.56
C ASN A 73 17.57 -24.89 11.29
N GLU A 74 18.42 -24.18 10.54
CA GLU A 74 19.34 -23.16 11.08
C GLU A 74 18.69 -21.76 11.21
N HIS A 75 17.41 -21.65 10.88
CA HIS A 75 16.64 -20.43 11.02
C HIS A 75 16.21 -20.23 12.48
N PHE A 76 16.07 -18.97 12.87
CA PHE A 76 15.58 -18.61 14.19
C PHE A 76 14.09 -18.88 14.32
N ILE A 77 13.66 -19.46 15.44
CA ILE A 77 12.26 -19.57 15.83
C ILE A 77 12.17 -19.34 17.34
N LYS A 78 11.33 -18.41 17.76
CA LYS A 78 10.95 -18.24 19.17
C LYS A 78 9.48 -17.90 19.29
N ILE A 79 8.80 -18.59 20.20
CA ILE A 79 7.39 -18.36 20.55
C ILE A 79 7.39 -17.67 21.91
N PHE A 80 6.53 -16.69 22.06
CA PHE A 80 6.40 -15.90 23.27
C PHE A 80 4.98 -16.02 23.79
N ASP A 81 4.85 -16.14 25.11
CA ASP A 81 3.56 -16.00 25.78
C ASP A 81 3.20 -14.50 25.94
N GLN A 82 2.01 -14.21 26.47
CA GLN A 82 1.53 -12.83 26.62
C GLN A 82 2.02 -12.12 27.89
N MET A 83 2.79 -12.80 28.74
CA MET A 83 3.28 -12.28 30.02
C MET A 83 4.29 -11.17 29.80
N ASP A 84 4.36 -10.21 30.74
CA ASP A 84 5.17 -9.01 30.53
C ASP A 84 6.67 -9.32 30.40
N GLU A 85 7.20 -10.31 31.12
CA GLU A 85 8.59 -10.75 31.00
C GLU A 85 8.91 -11.30 29.60
N ALA A 86 8.08 -12.19 29.05
CA ALA A 86 8.27 -12.73 27.71
C ALA A 86 8.16 -11.63 26.63
N GLN A 87 7.32 -10.63 26.88
CA GLN A 87 7.15 -9.49 25.97
C GLN A 87 8.31 -8.49 26.05
N LEU A 88 8.92 -8.33 27.23
CA LEU A 88 10.16 -7.58 27.38
C LEU A 88 11.31 -8.30 26.66
N ASP A 89 11.42 -9.62 26.80
CA ASP A 89 12.41 -10.43 26.10
C ASP A 89 12.21 -10.37 24.57
N ALA A 90 10.97 -10.46 24.07
CA ALA A 90 10.66 -10.30 22.65
C ALA A 90 11.08 -8.93 22.11
N ARG A 91 10.79 -7.85 22.85
CA ARG A 91 11.18 -6.48 22.47
C ARG A 91 12.69 -6.29 22.55
N CYS A 92 13.35 -6.84 23.56
CA CYS A 92 14.80 -6.80 23.70
C CYS A 92 15.47 -7.48 22.50
N LEU A 93 15.00 -8.67 22.14
CA LEU A 93 15.48 -9.41 20.98
C LEU A 93 15.34 -8.60 19.69
N LEU A 94 14.17 -8.02 19.41
CA LEU A 94 13.97 -7.20 18.21
C LEU A 94 14.81 -5.91 18.25
N GLY A 95 14.93 -5.28 19.42
CA GLY A 95 15.75 -4.10 19.65
C GLY A 95 17.24 -4.33 19.38
N GLN A 96 17.78 -5.50 19.75
CA GLN A 96 19.15 -5.90 19.39
C GLN A 96 19.40 -5.95 17.88
N HIS A 97 18.33 -6.08 17.09
CA HIS A 97 18.36 -6.08 15.64
C HIS A 97 17.83 -4.78 15.01
N ASN A 98 17.75 -3.69 15.79
CA ASN A 98 17.24 -2.39 15.39
C ASN A 98 15.84 -2.49 14.76
N LEU A 99 15.01 -3.38 15.29
CA LEU A 99 13.63 -3.58 14.85
C LEU A 99 12.70 -3.23 16.00
N VAL A 100 11.95 -2.14 15.85
CA VAL A 100 10.88 -1.75 16.77
C VAL A 100 9.57 -1.84 15.98
N ILE A 101 8.62 -2.65 16.44
CA ILE A 101 7.39 -2.94 15.69
C ILE A 101 6.52 -1.69 15.60
N GLU A 102 6.50 -0.92 16.68
CA GLU A 102 5.77 0.33 16.85
C GLU A 102 6.31 1.43 15.91
N GLU A 103 7.57 1.34 15.50
CA GLU A 103 8.28 2.32 14.65
C GLU A 103 8.61 1.73 13.27
N LEU A 104 7.83 0.76 12.79
CA LEU A 104 8.01 0.20 11.44
C LEU A 104 7.80 1.23 10.31
N GLU A 105 7.16 2.35 10.61
CA GLU A 105 6.97 3.46 9.68
C GLU A 105 8.10 4.51 9.77
N ASP A 106 9.02 4.38 10.73
CA ASP A 106 10.19 5.23 10.83
C ASP A 106 11.11 5.03 9.63
N LEU A 107 11.53 6.16 9.08
CA LEU A 107 12.40 6.30 7.94
C LEU A 107 13.83 5.83 8.21
N GLY A 108 14.25 5.87 9.47
CA GLY A 108 15.53 5.34 9.94
C GLY A 108 15.58 3.81 9.96
N ASN A 109 14.43 3.13 9.89
CA ASN A 109 14.35 1.69 10.01
C ASN A 109 15.07 1.00 8.84
N GLY A 110 16.07 0.16 9.16
CA GLY A 110 16.80 -0.65 8.19
C GLY A 110 15.99 -1.82 7.64
N TRP A 111 14.88 -2.17 8.29
CA TRP A 111 13.96 -3.21 7.89
C TRP A 111 12.88 -2.67 6.96
N SER A 112 12.50 -3.47 5.98
CA SER A 112 11.41 -3.13 5.05
C SER A 112 10.29 -4.15 5.17
N ARG A 113 9.07 -3.69 5.43
CA ARG A 113 7.89 -4.56 5.47
C ARG A 113 7.60 -5.11 4.06
N ARG A 114 7.63 -6.44 3.92
CA ARG A 114 7.34 -7.13 2.66
C ARG A 114 5.94 -7.70 2.58
N TRP A 115 5.37 -8.13 3.69
CA TRP A 115 3.96 -8.45 3.76
C TRP A 115 3.44 -8.19 5.17
N SER A 116 2.12 -7.99 5.25
CA SER A 116 1.33 -8.04 6.47
C SER A 116 -0.08 -8.52 6.11
N SER A 117 -0.88 -8.89 7.10
CA SER A 117 -2.30 -9.24 6.90
C SER A 117 -3.10 -8.14 6.18
N ASN A 118 -2.64 -6.89 6.28
CA ASN A 118 -3.33 -5.70 5.77
C ASN A 118 -2.64 -5.10 4.54
N GLN A 119 -1.47 -5.60 4.13
CA GLN A 119 -0.69 -5.03 3.04
C GLN A 119 0.27 -6.03 2.40
N SER A 120 0.20 -6.21 1.08
CA SER A 120 1.22 -6.94 0.32
C SER A 120 2.28 -5.98 -0.21
N GLY A 121 3.54 -6.19 0.14
CA GLY A 121 4.67 -5.53 -0.51
C GLY A 121 4.89 -6.12 -1.90
N MET A 122 4.97 -5.27 -2.91
CA MET A 122 5.28 -5.66 -4.29
C MET A 122 6.78 -5.48 -4.59
N SER A 123 7.34 -6.34 -5.44
CA SER A 123 8.70 -6.17 -5.97
C SER A 123 8.79 -4.90 -6.81
N SER A 124 10.00 -4.38 -7.04
CA SER A 124 10.20 -3.26 -7.97
C SER A 124 9.68 -3.59 -9.37
N VAL A 125 9.89 -4.83 -9.82
CA VAL A 125 9.42 -5.34 -11.12
C VAL A 125 7.91 -5.46 -11.16
N ALA A 126 7.29 -6.08 -10.15
CA ALA A 126 5.84 -6.22 -10.06
C ALA A 126 5.15 -4.86 -9.91
N ARG A 127 5.78 -3.92 -9.19
CA ARG A 127 5.31 -2.53 -9.06
C ARG A 127 5.41 -1.81 -10.40
N LYS A 128 6.51 -1.96 -11.13
CA LYS A 128 6.68 -1.42 -12.49
C LYS A 128 5.62 -1.99 -13.44
N ALA A 129 5.47 -3.31 -13.52
CA ALA A 129 4.47 -3.96 -14.36
C ALA A 129 3.03 -3.47 -14.07
N LYS A 130 2.68 -3.27 -12.79
CA LYS A 130 1.38 -2.71 -12.39
C LYS A 130 1.21 -1.25 -12.81
N VAL A 131 2.25 -0.44 -12.68
CA VAL A 131 2.23 0.97 -13.11
C VAL A 131 2.17 1.08 -14.63
N ASP A 132 3.01 0.34 -15.36
CA ASP A 132 3.07 0.31 -16.81
C ASP A 132 1.73 -0.15 -17.41
N LYS A 133 1.09 -1.15 -16.81
CA LYS A 133 -0.27 -1.57 -17.19
C LYS A 133 -1.29 -0.45 -17.01
N ARG A 134 -1.24 0.29 -15.90
CA ARG A 134 -2.13 1.45 -15.69
C ARG A 134 -1.90 2.51 -16.75
N LYS A 135 -0.64 2.83 -17.06
CA LYS A 135 -0.28 3.80 -18.11
C LYS A 135 -0.83 3.40 -19.47
N LEU A 136 -0.63 2.14 -19.88
CA LEU A 136 -1.16 1.61 -21.14
C LEU A 136 -2.69 1.70 -21.21
N ILE A 137 -3.40 1.37 -20.13
CA ILE A 137 -4.87 1.50 -20.06
C ILE A 137 -5.32 2.95 -20.27
N HIS A 138 -4.52 3.92 -19.84
CA HIS A 138 -4.82 5.35 -19.98
C HIS A 138 -4.21 5.98 -21.24
N GLY A 139 -3.61 5.19 -22.13
CA GLY A 139 -2.96 5.68 -23.36
C GLY A 139 -1.66 6.45 -23.11
N GLU A 140 -1.07 6.33 -21.91
CA GLU A 140 0.21 6.94 -21.57
C GLU A 140 1.38 6.05 -21.99
N SER A 141 2.51 6.68 -22.33
CA SER A 141 3.75 5.95 -22.63
C SER A 141 4.30 5.25 -21.40
N VAL A 142 4.61 3.97 -21.56
CA VAL A 142 5.33 3.16 -20.56
C VAL A 142 6.70 3.78 -20.30
N ASN A 143 7.15 3.76 -19.04
CA ASN A 143 8.47 4.27 -18.73
C ASN A 143 9.51 3.23 -19.16
N ASN A 144 10.38 3.55 -20.12
CA ASN A 144 11.40 2.61 -20.60
C ASN A 144 12.53 2.40 -19.59
N ASP A 145 12.67 3.31 -18.63
CA ASP A 145 13.67 3.19 -17.59
C ASP A 145 13.41 1.99 -16.66
N GLU A 146 14.49 1.31 -16.30
CA GLU A 146 14.46 0.33 -15.23
C GLU A 146 13.99 0.98 -13.93
N TRP A 147 13.06 0.32 -13.23
CA TRP A 147 12.55 0.83 -11.96
C TRP A 147 13.65 0.76 -10.90
N LYS A 148 14.32 1.90 -10.68
CA LYS A 148 15.34 2.03 -9.63
C LYS A 148 14.68 1.90 -8.25
N ARG A 149 15.31 1.11 -7.37
CA ARG A 149 14.88 0.97 -5.97
C ARG A 149 14.90 2.35 -5.30
N LYS A 150 13.76 2.75 -4.73
CA LYS A 150 13.62 3.98 -3.93
C LYS A 150 13.92 3.76 -2.44
N MET A 151 14.57 2.64 -2.09
CA MET A 151 14.90 2.34 -0.69
C MET A 151 16.07 3.21 -0.22
N PRO A 152 16.08 3.64 1.05
CA PRO A 152 17.16 4.44 1.64
C PRO A 152 18.53 3.76 1.57
N TYR A 153 18.53 2.44 1.68
CA TYR A 153 19.73 1.61 1.67
C TYR A 153 19.83 0.82 0.36
N ASP A 154 21.03 0.82 -0.23
CA ASP A 154 21.34 -0.06 -1.36
C ASP A 154 21.41 -1.52 -0.90
N PHE A 155 20.96 -2.42 -1.77
CA PHE A 155 20.94 -3.84 -1.48
C PHE A 155 22.37 -4.40 -1.39
N THR A 156 22.60 -5.30 -0.44
CA THR A 156 23.89 -5.95 -0.20
C THR A 156 23.85 -7.46 -0.43
N GLY A 157 22.72 -8.00 -0.87
CA GLY A 157 22.52 -9.44 -0.95
C GLY A 157 22.22 -10.11 0.40
N CYS A 158 21.99 -9.32 1.47
CA CYS A 158 21.66 -9.84 2.79
C CYS A 158 20.43 -10.77 2.77
N LEU A 159 20.56 -11.92 3.42
CA LEU A 159 19.49 -12.93 3.55
C LEU A 159 18.59 -12.71 4.76
N ALA A 160 18.90 -11.73 5.62
CA ALA A 160 18.16 -11.48 6.84
C ALA A 160 16.69 -11.10 6.55
N HIS A 161 15.77 -11.80 7.18
CA HIS A 161 14.33 -11.59 7.07
C HIS A 161 13.64 -12.19 8.31
N LEU A 162 12.50 -11.60 8.69
CA LEU A 162 11.71 -12.05 9.83
C LEU A 162 10.22 -12.09 9.46
N ASP A 163 9.53 -13.15 9.89
CA ASP A 163 8.08 -13.22 10.01
C ASP A 163 7.72 -13.06 11.50
N ILE A 164 6.95 -12.02 11.79
CA ILE A 164 6.57 -11.64 13.15
C ILE A 164 5.06 -11.73 13.25
N THR A 165 4.59 -12.53 14.20
CA THR A 165 3.17 -12.64 14.55
C THR A 165 2.93 -11.87 15.83
N TYR A 166 1.98 -10.92 15.82
CA TYR A 166 1.64 -10.11 16.98
C TYR A 166 0.14 -9.80 17.02
N THR A 167 -0.36 -9.44 18.20
CA THR A 167 -1.75 -9.01 18.40
C THR A 167 -1.94 -7.54 18.01
N MET A 168 -2.97 -7.24 17.22
CA MET A 168 -3.18 -5.88 16.67
C MET A 168 -3.46 -4.81 17.75
N ASN A 169 -4.09 -5.17 18.87
CA ASN A 169 -4.55 -4.18 19.85
C ASN A 169 -3.45 -3.71 20.81
N LYS A 170 -2.45 -4.56 21.10
CA LYS A 170 -1.39 -4.28 22.10
C LYS A 170 0.02 -4.53 21.58
N PHE A 171 0.16 -4.86 20.30
CA PHE A 171 1.42 -5.30 19.67
C PHE A 171 2.14 -6.42 20.44
N LYS A 172 1.39 -7.23 21.21
CA LYS A 172 1.99 -8.35 21.96
C LYS A 172 2.48 -9.40 20.97
N ILE A 173 3.78 -9.66 20.98
CA ILE A 173 4.49 -10.53 20.05
C ILE A 173 4.20 -11.97 20.46
N LEU A 174 3.70 -12.77 19.53
CA LEU A 174 3.43 -14.20 19.76
C LEU A 174 4.54 -15.07 19.20
N ARG A 175 5.18 -14.64 18.11
CA ARG A 175 6.20 -15.42 17.41
C ARG A 175 7.14 -14.55 16.61
N ILE A 176 8.41 -14.92 16.62
CA ILE A 176 9.44 -14.41 15.70
C ILE A 176 10.09 -15.62 15.03
N THR A 177 10.09 -15.66 13.69
CA THR A 177 10.82 -16.67 12.92
C THR A 177 11.53 -16.07 11.73
N GLY A 178 12.72 -16.54 11.38
CA GLY A 178 13.45 -15.98 10.25
C GLY A 178 14.96 -16.20 10.28
N ILE A 179 15.65 -15.52 9.37
CA ILE A 179 17.10 -15.37 9.42
C ILE A 179 17.39 -14.00 10.02
N ILE A 180 17.96 -13.98 11.22
CA ILE A 180 18.23 -12.74 11.95
C ILE A 180 19.60 -12.14 11.61
N LYS A 181 20.57 -13.00 11.28
CA LYS A 181 21.96 -12.58 11.11
C LYS A 181 22.13 -11.81 9.80
N HIS A 182 22.55 -10.54 9.92
CA HIS A 182 22.96 -9.73 8.79
C HIS A 182 24.41 -10.02 8.39
N VAL A 183 24.69 -9.97 7.09
CA VAL A 183 26.06 -9.96 6.57
C VAL A 183 26.76 -8.64 6.88
N GLU A 184 28.07 -8.65 7.08
CA GLU A 184 28.85 -7.45 7.44
C GLU A 184 28.66 -6.25 6.48
N PRO A 185 28.59 -6.42 5.15
CA PRO A 185 28.28 -5.32 4.25
C PRO A 185 26.91 -4.67 4.51
N CYS A 186 25.94 -5.43 5.02
CA CYS A 186 24.62 -4.91 5.39
C CYS A 186 24.68 -4.08 6.68
N LYS A 187 25.46 -4.51 7.67
CA LYS A 187 25.59 -3.79 8.95
C LYS A 187 26.32 -2.45 8.79
N LYS A 188 27.31 -2.40 7.90
CA LYS A 188 28.13 -1.20 7.64
C LYS A 188 27.51 -0.25 6.61
N LYS A 189 26.30 -0.56 6.12
CA LYS A 189 25.66 0.20 5.06
C LYS A 189 25.21 1.56 5.59
N LEU A 190 25.62 2.63 4.92
CA LEU A 190 25.11 3.97 5.16
C LEU A 190 23.86 4.23 4.32
N MET A 191 23.01 5.12 4.82
CA MET A 191 21.85 5.60 4.08
C MET A 191 22.32 6.32 2.82
N THR A 192 21.93 5.81 1.66
CA THR A 192 22.28 6.35 0.33
C THR A 192 21.22 7.31 -0.22
N ARG A 193 19.97 7.17 0.24
CA ARG A 193 18.84 7.98 -0.22
C ARG A 193 18.01 8.39 0.99
N ILE A 194 17.59 9.65 1.02
CA ILE A 194 16.62 10.13 2.00
C ILE A 194 15.26 9.53 1.59
N PRO A 195 14.61 8.70 2.42
CA PRO A 195 13.27 8.23 2.10
C PRO A 195 12.29 9.40 1.99
N PRO A 196 11.21 9.26 1.20
CA PRO A 196 10.18 10.28 1.14
C PRO A 196 9.55 10.45 2.54
N VAL A 197 9.85 11.57 3.19
CA VAL A 197 9.25 11.93 4.48
C VAL A 197 7.76 12.23 4.24
N PRO A 198 6.83 11.53 4.92
CA PRO A 198 5.40 11.77 4.75
C PRO A 198 5.02 13.18 5.22
N LEU A 199 4.00 13.76 4.61
CA LEU A 199 3.39 14.99 5.13
C LEU A 199 2.76 14.71 6.48
N HIS A 200 2.85 15.67 7.40
CA HIS A 200 2.21 15.58 8.70
C HIS A 200 0.67 15.48 8.54
N PRO A 201 -0.04 14.64 9.32
CA PRO A 201 -1.49 14.48 9.21
C PRO A 201 -2.27 15.80 9.28
N HIS A 202 -1.89 16.70 10.19
CA HIS A 202 -2.53 18.02 10.31
C HIS A 202 -2.29 18.93 9.09
N VAL A 203 -1.13 18.80 8.42
CA VAL A 203 -0.85 19.53 7.18
C VAL A 203 -1.77 19.05 6.07
N ILE A 204 -1.97 17.73 5.96
CA ILE A 204 -2.91 17.15 5.00
C ILE A 204 -4.33 17.61 5.29
N GLN A 205 -4.76 17.62 6.56
CA GLN A 205 -6.08 18.08 6.94
C GLN A 205 -6.34 19.53 6.48
N VAL A 206 -5.47 20.46 6.88
CA VAL A 206 -5.57 21.88 6.51
C VAL A 206 -5.51 22.07 4.99
N ALA A 207 -4.72 21.26 4.28
CA ALA A 207 -4.68 21.30 2.82
C ALA A 207 -6.00 20.80 2.20
N LEU A 208 -6.58 19.70 2.70
CA LEU A 208 -7.84 19.16 2.19
C LEU A 208 -9.02 20.10 2.43
N GLU A 209 -9.06 20.77 3.59
CA GLU A 209 -10.06 21.81 3.90
C GLU A 209 -10.01 22.95 2.87
N GLN A 210 -8.81 23.43 2.56
CA GLN A 210 -8.62 24.46 1.54
C GLN A 210 -9.01 23.98 0.13
N ILE A 211 -8.68 22.75 -0.26
CA ILE A 211 -9.08 22.22 -1.57
C ILE A 211 -10.61 22.10 -1.65
N ASN A 212 -11.28 21.71 -0.57
CA ASN A 212 -12.75 21.66 -0.51
C ASN A 212 -13.39 23.06 -0.60
N GLN A 213 -12.68 24.11 -0.18
CA GLN A 213 -13.08 25.50 -0.34
C GLN A 213 -12.70 26.10 -1.73
N GLY A 214 -12.14 25.29 -2.63
CA GLY A 214 -11.74 25.73 -3.96
C GLY A 214 -10.42 26.51 -4.02
N ALA A 215 -9.57 26.42 -2.99
CA ALA A 215 -8.27 27.08 -3.00
C ALA A 215 -7.35 26.52 -4.09
N SER A 216 -6.58 27.40 -4.74
CA SER A 216 -5.55 26.99 -5.68
C SER A 216 -4.35 26.36 -4.96
N LEU A 217 -3.59 25.49 -5.65
CA LEU A 217 -2.37 24.90 -5.08
C LEU A 217 -1.37 25.96 -4.58
N GLY A 218 -1.26 27.09 -5.27
CA GLY A 218 -0.41 28.21 -4.84
C GLY A 218 -0.88 28.84 -3.54
N ALA A 219 -2.20 28.99 -3.34
CA ALA A 219 -2.76 29.48 -2.08
C ALA A 219 -2.50 28.49 -0.93
N ILE A 220 -2.67 27.19 -1.19
CA ILE A 220 -2.41 26.12 -0.22
C ILE A 220 -0.94 26.11 0.21
N GLN A 221 -0.01 26.23 -0.74
CA GLN A 221 1.43 26.30 -0.45
C GLN A 221 1.79 27.57 0.33
N LYS A 222 1.19 28.71 -0.02
CA LYS A 222 1.40 29.97 0.69
C LYS A 222 0.93 29.89 2.15
N LEU A 223 -0.28 29.38 2.39
CA LEU A 223 -0.78 29.18 3.75
C LEU A 223 0.06 28.15 4.50
N ASN A 224 0.50 27.08 3.82
CA ASN A 224 1.37 26.09 4.42
C ASN A 224 2.70 26.68 4.91
N GLN A 225 3.29 27.56 4.12
CA GLN A 225 4.50 28.26 4.52
C GLN A 225 4.25 29.14 5.75
N GLN A 226 3.17 29.92 5.76
CA GLN A 226 2.78 30.76 6.91
C GLN A 226 2.55 29.94 8.17
N PHE A 227 1.83 28.81 8.07
CA PHE A 227 1.56 27.93 9.20
C PHE A 227 2.83 27.27 9.74
N LYS A 228 3.71 26.86 8.83
CA LYS A 228 5.01 26.30 9.21
C LYS A 228 5.86 27.33 9.94
N GLU A 229 5.98 28.55 9.41
CA GLU A 229 6.77 29.62 10.02
C GLU A 229 6.20 30.06 11.37
N GLY A 230 4.87 30.08 11.51
CA GLY A 230 4.18 30.40 12.76
C GLY A 230 4.09 29.25 13.77
N GLY A 231 4.54 28.03 13.42
CA GLY A 231 4.40 26.86 14.30
C GLY A 231 2.95 26.45 14.56
N PHE A 232 2.02 26.75 13.64
CA PHE A 232 0.58 26.53 13.83
C PHE A 232 0.14 25.08 13.58
N TYR A 233 1.03 24.22 13.08
CA TYR A 233 0.69 22.80 12.95
C TYR A 233 0.76 22.08 14.29
N HIS A 234 -0.26 21.26 14.58
CA HIS A 234 -0.28 20.40 15.76
C HIS A 234 1.02 19.59 15.88
N GLY A 235 1.67 19.64 17.05
CA GLY A 235 2.88 18.87 17.32
C GLY A 235 4.12 19.36 16.56
N GLN A 236 4.06 20.54 15.95
CA GLN A 236 5.20 21.12 15.27
C GLN A 236 6.23 21.61 16.28
N ASP A 237 7.24 20.79 16.52
CA ASP A 237 8.43 21.19 17.27
C ASP A 237 9.45 21.83 16.33
N LEU A 238 9.57 23.16 16.40
CA LEU A 238 10.56 23.94 15.65
C LEU A 238 11.98 23.74 16.17
N ASN A 239 12.15 23.22 17.39
CA ASN A 239 13.45 23.10 18.06
C ASN A 239 14.11 21.73 17.86
N ALA A 240 13.36 20.72 17.39
CA ALA A 240 13.89 19.38 17.13
C ALA A 240 13.45 18.80 15.76
N PRO A 241 13.76 19.48 14.63
CA PRO A 241 13.35 19.02 13.30
C PRO A 241 13.92 17.64 12.91
N SER A 242 15.04 17.22 13.52
CA SER A 242 15.65 15.90 13.31
C SER A 242 14.88 14.74 13.95
N ARG A 243 13.92 15.02 14.86
CA ARG A 243 13.06 14.00 15.50
C ARG A 243 11.70 13.86 14.84
N ALA A 244 11.40 14.70 13.85
CA ALA A 244 10.11 14.69 13.18
C ALA A 244 10.09 13.64 12.06
N ASN A 245 9.33 12.55 12.26
CA ASN A 245 9.05 11.54 11.24
C ASN A 245 8.13 12.06 10.11
N PHE A 246 7.73 13.33 10.19
CA PHE A 246 6.86 14.00 9.25
C PHE A 246 7.48 15.30 8.78
N ARG A 247 7.16 15.70 7.55
CA ARG A 247 7.46 17.05 7.05
C ARG A 247 6.23 17.94 7.13
N TYR A 248 6.49 19.20 7.45
CA TYR A 248 5.47 20.25 7.47
C TYR A 248 5.39 21.06 6.18
N THR A 249 6.25 20.78 5.19
CA THR A 249 6.30 21.50 3.91
C THR A 249 5.65 20.72 2.79
N ILE A 250 4.66 21.32 2.14
CA ILE A 250 4.00 20.80 0.93
C ILE A 250 4.87 21.12 -0.28
N PHE A 251 5.30 20.09 -1.01
CA PHE A 251 6.02 20.24 -2.26
C PHE A 251 5.07 20.11 -3.46
N PRO A 252 5.45 20.61 -4.66
CA PRO A 252 4.63 20.46 -5.86
C PRO A 252 4.25 18.99 -6.17
N ALA A 253 5.15 18.05 -5.88
CA ALA A 253 4.92 16.61 -6.06
C ALA A 253 3.79 16.04 -5.18
N ASP A 254 3.37 16.75 -4.13
CA ASP A 254 2.30 16.30 -3.23
C ASP A 254 0.90 16.58 -3.74
N SER A 255 0.77 17.47 -4.71
CA SER A 255 -0.52 17.85 -5.31
C SER A 255 -1.34 16.61 -5.69
N GLN A 256 -0.72 15.66 -6.39
CA GLN A 256 -1.37 14.40 -6.78
C GLN A 256 -1.87 13.61 -5.56
N THR A 257 -1.07 13.52 -4.49
CA THR A 257 -1.45 12.81 -3.27
C THR A 257 -2.61 13.50 -2.56
N LEU A 258 -2.59 14.83 -2.49
CA LEU A 258 -3.66 15.61 -1.88
C LEU A 258 -4.98 15.46 -2.64
N TYR A 259 -4.97 15.55 -3.97
CA TYR A 259 -6.17 15.32 -4.78
C TYR A 259 -6.69 13.90 -4.66
N HIS A 260 -5.83 12.88 -4.66
CA HIS A 260 -6.28 11.50 -4.43
C HIS A 260 -6.95 11.33 -3.07
N ARG A 261 -6.38 11.93 -2.01
CA ARG A 261 -6.98 11.88 -0.67
C ARG A 261 -8.31 12.62 -0.61
N GLN A 262 -8.43 13.76 -1.29
CA GLN A 262 -9.71 14.49 -1.39
C GLN A 262 -10.78 13.64 -2.07
N VAL A 263 -10.44 13.05 -3.22
CA VAL A 263 -11.34 12.18 -4.00
C VAL A 263 -11.78 10.98 -3.14
N GLN A 264 -10.86 10.36 -2.41
CA GLN A 264 -11.19 9.28 -1.47
C GLN A 264 -12.10 9.75 -0.33
N ALA A 265 -11.86 10.95 0.23
CA ALA A 265 -12.71 11.52 1.28
C ALA A 265 -14.15 11.80 0.79
N LEU A 266 -14.34 12.07 -0.51
CA LEU A 266 -15.66 12.19 -1.15
C LEU A 266 -16.33 10.84 -1.47
N GLY A 267 -15.70 9.73 -1.07
CA GLY A 267 -16.20 8.37 -1.27
C GLY A 267 -16.03 7.85 -2.70
N MET A 268 -15.04 8.36 -3.45
CA MET A 268 -14.65 7.78 -4.75
C MET A 268 -13.58 6.70 -4.56
N ASP A 269 -13.83 5.52 -5.13
CA ASP A 269 -12.83 4.47 -5.21
C ASP A 269 -11.88 4.73 -6.39
N THR A 270 -10.72 5.33 -6.07
CA THR A 270 -9.63 5.60 -7.02
C THR A 270 -9.01 4.35 -7.67
N GLN A 271 -9.35 3.14 -7.22
CA GLN A 271 -8.88 1.90 -7.84
C GLN A 271 -9.80 1.43 -8.98
N LYS A 272 -11.04 1.91 -9.01
CA LYS A 272 -12.02 1.65 -10.07
C LYS A 272 -11.97 2.77 -11.10
N SER A 273 -12.44 2.47 -12.31
CA SER A 273 -12.58 3.53 -13.32
C SER A 273 -13.67 4.52 -12.86
N PRO A 274 -13.59 5.79 -13.27
CA PRO A 274 -14.59 6.80 -12.90
C PRO A 274 -16.01 6.39 -13.29
N GLU A 275 -16.18 5.68 -14.42
CA GLU A 275 -17.48 5.23 -14.91
C GLU A 275 -18.14 4.26 -13.91
N ILE A 276 -17.37 3.29 -13.39
CA ILE A 276 -17.87 2.30 -12.42
C ILE A 276 -18.30 2.97 -11.11
N ASN A 277 -17.55 3.98 -10.64
CA ASN A 277 -17.95 4.73 -9.46
C ASN A 277 -19.31 5.40 -9.68
N ILE A 278 -19.53 5.99 -10.84
CA ILE A 278 -20.78 6.69 -11.16
C ILE A 278 -21.94 5.70 -11.37
N ASP A 279 -21.71 4.59 -12.09
CA ASP A 279 -22.70 3.51 -12.24
C ASP A 279 -23.17 3.01 -10.87
N ASN A 280 -22.23 2.76 -9.95
CA ASN A 280 -22.51 2.34 -8.59
C ASN A 280 -23.31 3.38 -7.79
N TRP A 281 -23.02 4.67 -7.99
CA TRP A 281 -23.74 5.74 -7.31
C TRP A 281 -25.18 5.92 -7.81
N LEU A 282 -25.45 5.57 -9.07
CA LEU A 282 -26.77 5.75 -9.70
C LEU A 282 -27.65 4.51 -9.67
N SER A 283 -27.10 3.33 -9.36
CA SER A 283 -27.84 2.07 -9.38
C SER A 283 -28.63 1.82 -8.09
N PRO A 284 -29.98 1.85 -8.11
CA PRO A 284 -30.78 1.55 -6.93
C PRO A 284 -30.52 0.10 -6.47
N GLY A 285 -30.08 -0.07 -5.22
CA GLY A 285 -29.76 -1.38 -4.65
C GLY A 285 -28.26 -1.69 -4.54
N HIS A 286 -27.38 -0.84 -5.08
CA HIS A 286 -25.95 -0.95 -4.82
C HIS A 286 -25.59 -0.32 -3.45
N TYR A 287 -24.61 -0.87 -2.73
CA TYR A 287 -24.19 -0.35 -1.42
C TYR A 287 -23.71 1.11 -1.48
N ASP A 288 -23.06 1.49 -2.58
CA ASP A 288 -22.59 2.85 -2.83
C ASP A 288 -23.66 3.79 -3.43
N TYR A 289 -24.94 3.40 -3.48
CA TYR A 289 -26.00 4.21 -4.09
C TYR A 289 -26.16 5.56 -3.39
N LYS A 290 -26.14 6.65 -4.17
CA LYS A 290 -26.27 8.03 -3.68
C LYS A 290 -27.58 8.62 -4.19
N GLN A 291 -28.63 8.53 -3.38
CA GLN A 291 -29.98 8.99 -3.74
C GLN A 291 -30.02 10.45 -4.19
N SER A 292 -29.32 11.34 -3.49
CA SER A 292 -29.27 12.77 -3.83
C SER A 292 -28.71 13.01 -5.24
N LEU A 293 -27.67 12.28 -5.63
CA LEU A 293 -27.09 12.36 -6.97
C LEU A 293 -28.04 11.76 -8.01
N SER A 294 -28.65 10.61 -7.72
CA SER A 294 -29.61 9.99 -8.64
C SER A 294 -30.81 10.88 -8.93
N LEU A 295 -31.27 11.67 -7.95
CA LEU A 295 -32.36 12.62 -8.13
C LEU A 295 -31.92 13.89 -8.89
N ALA A 296 -30.67 14.30 -8.72
CA ALA A 296 -30.12 15.47 -9.41
C ALA A 296 -29.74 15.18 -10.87
N ILE A 297 -29.45 13.93 -11.21
CA ILE A 297 -29.00 13.53 -12.55
C ILE A 297 -30.20 13.13 -13.41
N PHE A 298 -30.55 13.97 -14.39
CA PHE A 298 -31.65 13.67 -15.33
C PHE A 298 -31.17 13.02 -16.63
N TYR A 299 -29.86 13.08 -16.92
CA TYR A 299 -29.27 12.39 -18.06
C TYR A 299 -27.89 11.83 -17.71
N TYR A 300 -27.71 10.54 -17.98
CA TYR A 300 -26.46 9.82 -17.77
C TYR A 300 -26.17 8.93 -18.98
N LYS A 301 -24.95 9.01 -19.51
CA LYS A 301 -24.44 8.07 -20.52
C LYS A 301 -23.00 7.67 -20.18
N PRO A 302 -22.76 6.39 -19.82
CA PRO A 302 -21.42 5.90 -19.52
C PRO A 302 -20.55 5.87 -20.78
N ARG A 303 -19.22 5.89 -20.58
CA ARG A 303 -18.26 5.70 -21.67
C ARG A 303 -18.09 4.21 -21.95
N THR A 304 -18.78 3.71 -22.98
CA THR A 304 -18.74 2.28 -23.35
C THR A 304 -17.64 1.92 -24.37
N ALA A 305 -17.05 2.91 -25.04
CA ALA A 305 -16.00 2.72 -26.04
C ALA A 305 -15.08 3.94 -26.12
N THR A 306 -13.87 3.78 -26.68
CA THR A 306 -12.84 4.83 -26.75
C THR A 306 -13.33 6.09 -27.49
N ASN A 307 -14.20 5.91 -28.49
CA ASN A 307 -14.80 6.97 -29.32
C ASN A 307 -16.09 7.58 -28.74
N ASN A 308 -16.65 7.01 -27.67
CA ASN A 308 -17.83 7.55 -27.00
C ASN A 308 -17.42 8.56 -25.92
N ARG A 309 -18.18 9.65 -25.80
CA ARG A 309 -18.01 10.62 -24.72
C ARG A 309 -18.87 10.22 -23.52
N PHE A 310 -18.28 10.29 -22.33
CA PHE A 310 -19.03 10.33 -21.07
C PHE A 310 -19.92 11.57 -21.07
N LYS A 311 -21.19 11.41 -20.71
CA LYS A 311 -22.13 12.54 -20.57
C LYS A 311 -22.90 12.41 -19.26
N LEU A 312 -22.95 13.51 -18.52
CA LEU A 312 -23.69 13.64 -17.28
C LEU A 312 -24.35 15.01 -17.26
N CYS A 313 -25.67 15.06 -17.11
CA CYS A 313 -26.40 16.31 -16.91
C CYS A 313 -27.01 16.29 -15.52
N ILE A 314 -26.62 17.29 -14.72
CA ILE A 314 -27.06 17.48 -13.34
C ILE A 314 -27.96 18.71 -13.34
N GLN A 315 -29.09 18.62 -12.66
CA GLN A 315 -30.00 19.71 -12.37
C GLN A 315 -29.79 20.11 -10.91
N THR A 316 -29.36 21.35 -10.68
CA THR A 316 -29.32 21.94 -9.33
C THR A 316 -30.73 22.38 -8.91
N GLU A 317 -30.94 22.65 -7.62
CA GLU A 317 -32.23 23.16 -7.14
C GLU A 317 -32.62 24.48 -7.82
N GLU A 318 -31.64 25.33 -8.14
CA GLU A 318 -31.83 26.60 -8.85
C GLU A 318 -32.25 26.42 -10.33
N MET A 319 -32.01 25.23 -10.91
CA MET A 319 -32.36 24.89 -12.29
C MET A 319 -33.70 24.14 -12.39
N LYS A 320 -34.42 23.92 -11.29
CA LYS A 320 -35.78 23.37 -11.27
C LYS A 320 -36.81 24.46 -11.44
#